data_AF-A0AAV1R0Z0-F1
#
_entry.id   AF-A0AAV1R0Z0-F1
#
_cell.length_a   1.000
_cell.length_b   1.000
_cell.length_c   1.000
_cell.angle_alpha   90.00
_cell.angle_beta   90.00
_cell.angle_gamma   90.00
#
_symmetry.space_group_name_H-M   'P 1'
#
loop_
_entity.id
_entity.type
_entity.pdbx_description
1 polymer ?
#
loop_
_entity_poly.entity_id
_entity_poly.type
_entity_poly.pdbx_seq_one_letter_code
_entity_poly.pdbx_strand_id
1 'polypeptide(L)'
;MASISKSIIFLLISTLSIILTHQHQHPLDPLTPIEFFQVRTIVHNSYPISTHTTAFHYVGLEEPNKPTILSWLKDPNTKTPPRQAFVIARINQTTHEIIIDLTVNKIFSDKVYSGYGYPLLTFEEQIAANALPLKYPPFVESVRKRGLKIEEVVCGSFTIGWYGEKRRNQRVVRVMCYYLDGTVNAYMRPVEGVTVTVDLEGTKIIGFTDRLTVPIPKGDGTDYRGSKQRPPFLAQLKGITMVQLDGPSFTVNGQRIR
;
A
#
# COMPACT_ATOMS: atom_id res chain seq x y z
N MET A 1 -40.96 -3.88 -52.80
CA MET A 1 -41.46 -5.01 -51.98
C MET A 1 -40.27 -5.84 -51.53
N ALA A 2 -40.09 -5.91 -50.21
CA ALA A 2 -39.37 -6.89 -49.40
C ALA A 2 -37.97 -7.40 -49.83
N SER A 3 -36.93 -6.91 -49.16
CA SER A 3 -35.83 -7.76 -48.64
C SER A 3 -34.91 -6.98 -47.68
N ILE A 4 -35.42 -6.52 -46.54
CA ILE A 4 -34.59 -6.02 -45.42
C ILE A 4 -35.25 -6.50 -44.13
N SER A 5 -35.05 -7.77 -43.73
CA SER A 5 -35.64 -8.27 -42.48
C SER A 5 -34.97 -9.54 -41.91
N LYS A 6 -33.65 -9.72 -42.06
CA LYS A 6 -32.96 -10.86 -41.42
C LYS A 6 -31.64 -10.54 -40.69
N SER A 7 -31.07 -9.35 -40.84
CA SER A 7 -29.80 -9.01 -40.18
C SER A 7 -29.93 -8.20 -38.88
N ILE A 8 -31.13 -7.74 -38.51
CA ILE A 8 -31.33 -6.93 -37.28
C ILE A 8 -31.66 -7.82 -36.05
N ILE A 9 -32.08 -9.07 -36.27
CA ILE A 9 -32.47 -9.97 -35.17
C ILE A 9 -31.27 -10.68 -34.53
N PHE A 10 -30.10 -10.72 -35.19
CA PHE A 10 -28.91 -11.38 -34.65
C PHE A 10 -28.01 -10.49 -33.79
N LEU A 11 -28.25 -9.18 -33.75
CA LEU A 11 -27.47 -8.25 -32.91
C LEU A 11 -28.12 -7.95 -31.55
N LEU A 12 -29.32 -8.49 -31.28
CA LEU A 12 -30.07 -8.23 -30.05
C LEU A 12 -29.96 -9.35 -28.99
N ILE A 13 -29.13 -10.37 -29.23
CA ILE A 13 -28.94 -11.52 -28.29
C ILE A 13 -27.49 -11.60 -27.78
N SER A 14 -26.60 -10.65 -28.11
CA SER A 14 -25.25 -10.58 -27.49
C SER A 14 -25.19 -9.73 -26.22
N THR A 15 -26.28 -9.03 -25.87
CA THR A 15 -26.47 -8.43 -24.55
C THR A 15 -27.10 -9.40 -23.55
N LEU A 16 -26.95 -10.71 -23.79
CA LEU A 16 -27.33 -11.76 -22.87
C LEU A 16 -26.31 -11.79 -21.72
N SER A 17 -26.57 -10.88 -20.79
CA SER A 17 -26.35 -11.13 -19.39
C SER A 17 -24.90 -11.44 -19.02
N ILE A 18 -24.14 -10.38 -18.76
CA ILE A 18 -23.33 -10.40 -17.54
C ILE A 18 -24.36 -10.47 -16.39
N ILE A 19 -24.94 -11.66 -16.19
CA ILE A 19 -25.30 -12.06 -14.85
C ILE A 19 -23.93 -12.02 -14.20
N LEU A 20 -23.63 -10.92 -13.48
CA LEU A 20 -22.83 -11.08 -12.29
C LEU A 20 -23.56 -12.22 -11.60
N THR A 21 -23.03 -13.43 -11.71
CA THR A 21 -23.40 -14.48 -10.78
C THR A 21 -23.23 -13.77 -9.47
N HIS A 22 -24.34 -13.45 -8.82
CA HIS A 22 -24.35 -12.91 -7.47
C HIS A 22 -23.94 -14.11 -6.64
N GLN A 23 -22.67 -14.46 -6.80
CA GLN A 23 -21.94 -15.41 -6.02
C GLN A 23 -22.16 -14.84 -4.64
N HIS A 24 -22.88 -15.59 -3.80
CA HIS A 24 -23.13 -15.19 -2.44
C HIS A 24 -21.79 -14.79 -1.86
N GLN A 25 -21.59 -13.48 -1.71
CA GLN A 25 -20.31 -12.94 -1.29
C GLN A 25 -20.12 -13.49 0.11
N HIS A 26 -19.05 -14.25 0.30
CA HIS A 26 -18.77 -14.80 1.60
C HIS A 26 -18.55 -13.60 2.54
N PRO A 27 -19.11 -13.59 3.76
CA PRO A 27 -19.02 -12.44 4.65
C PRO A 27 -17.58 -11.99 4.97
N LEU A 28 -16.61 -12.91 4.82
CA LEU A 28 -15.17 -12.67 4.99
C LEU A 28 -14.41 -12.36 3.69
N ASP A 29 -15.10 -12.21 2.56
CA ASP A 29 -14.45 -11.81 1.32
C ASP A 29 -13.83 -10.42 1.48
N PRO A 30 -12.68 -10.13 0.83
CA PRO A 30 -12.07 -8.82 0.88
C PRO A 30 -13.04 -7.75 0.36
N LEU A 31 -12.79 -6.49 0.74
CA LEU A 31 -13.52 -5.37 0.17
C LEU A 31 -13.30 -5.33 -1.34
N THR A 32 -14.38 -5.17 -2.09
CA THR A 32 -14.34 -5.01 -3.55
C THR A 32 -13.92 -3.59 -3.92
N PRO A 33 -13.48 -3.34 -5.17
CA PRO A 33 -13.19 -1.99 -5.64
C PRO A 33 -14.37 -1.01 -5.47
N ILE A 34 -15.61 -1.50 -5.68
CA ILE A 34 -16.83 -0.69 -5.49
C ILE A 34 -16.97 -0.29 -4.02
N GLU A 35 -16.73 -1.21 -3.10
CA GLU A 35 -16.78 -0.93 -1.65
C GLU A 35 -15.69 0.05 -1.23
N PHE A 36 -14.47 0.00 -1.80
CA PHE A 36 -13.46 1.02 -1.55
C PHE A 36 -13.92 2.42 -2.02
N PHE A 37 -14.57 2.52 -3.18
CA PHE A 37 -15.15 3.78 -3.63
C PHE A 37 -16.26 4.27 -2.71
N GLN A 38 -17.13 3.38 -2.24
CA GLN A 38 -18.18 3.70 -1.27
C GLN A 38 -17.59 4.22 0.05
N VAL A 39 -16.59 3.54 0.60
CA VAL A 39 -15.85 3.98 1.80
C VAL A 39 -15.32 5.40 1.61
N ARG A 40 -14.60 5.63 0.50
CA ARG A 40 -14.04 6.94 0.18
C ARG A 40 -15.13 8.02 0.11
N THR A 41 -16.23 7.76 -0.57
CA THR A 41 -17.35 8.71 -0.70
C THR A 41 -17.98 9.01 0.66
N ILE A 42 -18.26 7.99 1.47
CA ILE A 42 -18.88 8.17 2.79
C ILE A 42 -17.98 9.01 3.70
N VAL A 43 -16.68 8.71 3.76
CA VAL A 43 -15.73 9.49 4.58
C VAL A 43 -15.60 10.92 4.09
N HIS A 44 -15.47 11.16 2.78
CA HIS A 44 -15.38 12.53 2.26
C HIS A 44 -16.67 13.34 2.37
N ASN A 45 -17.84 12.69 2.44
CA ASN A 45 -19.09 13.39 2.72
C ASN A 45 -19.14 13.87 4.19
N SER A 46 -18.65 13.07 5.13
CA SER A 46 -18.53 13.47 6.55
C SER A 46 -17.37 14.44 6.80
N TYR A 47 -16.29 14.32 6.01
CA TYR A 47 -15.09 15.15 6.10
C TYR A 47 -14.73 15.71 4.72
N PRO A 48 -15.40 16.79 4.28
CA PRO A 48 -15.16 17.38 2.97
C PRO A 48 -13.71 17.83 2.79
N ILE A 49 -13.10 17.44 1.67
CA ILE A 49 -11.69 17.73 1.34
C ILE A 49 -11.42 19.25 1.25
N SER A 50 -12.47 20.05 1.02
CA SER A 50 -12.38 21.51 1.01
C SER A 50 -12.06 22.13 2.38
N THR A 51 -12.40 21.43 3.47
CA THR A 51 -12.24 21.92 4.86
C THR A 51 -11.39 20.99 5.72
N HIS A 52 -11.12 19.77 5.25
CA HIS A 52 -10.36 18.76 5.96
C HIS A 52 -9.23 18.20 5.12
N THR A 53 -8.09 17.97 5.77
CA THR A 53 -7.01 17.15 5.22
C THR A 53 -7.26 15.71 5.65
N THR A 54 -7.43 14.80 4.69
CA THR A 54 -7.75 13.39 4.96
C THR A 54 -6.75 12.48 4.24
N ALA A 55 -6.15 11.56 4.99
CA ALA A 55 -5.33 10.47 4.44
C ALA A 55 -5.82 9.13 4.99
N PHE A 56 -6.02 8.14 4.12
CA PHE A 56 -6.39 6.78 4.51
C PHE A 56 -5.11 5.98 4.75
N HIS A 57 -4.90 5.48 5.96
CA HIS A 57 -3.73 4.67 6.31
C HIS A 57 -4.06 3.17 6.37
N TYR A 58 -5.33 2.84 6.59
CA TYR A 58 -5.85 1.48 6.50
C TYR A 58 -7.31 1.53 6.07
N VAL A 59 -7.69 0.63 5.16
CA VAL A 59 -9.08 0.34 4.81
C VAL A 59 -9.19 -1.16 4.62
N GLY A 60 -10.02 -1.82 5.43
CA GLY A 60 -10.23 -3.25 5.36
C GLY A 60 -11.62 -3.65 5.85
N LEU A 61 -11.92 -4.93 5.75
CA LEU A 61 -13.17 -5.49 6.28
C LEU A 61 -13.18 -5.33 7.81
N GLU A 62 -14.28 -4.81 8.35
CA GLU A 62 -14.57 -4.99 9.78
C GLU A 62 -15.10 -6.41 9.95
N GLU A 63 -14.29 -7.28 10.54
CA GLU A 63 -14.62 -8.70 10.63
C GLU A 63 -15.90 -8.91 11.46
N PRO A 64 -16.93 -9.56 10.89
CA PRO A 64 -18.14 -9.83 11.65
C PRO A 64 -17.85 -10.75 12.84
N ASN A 65 -18.65 -10.60 13.89
CA ASN A 65 -18.52 -11.42 15.09
C ASN A 65 -18.53 -12.93 14.77
N LYS A 66 -17.55 -13.66 15.31
CA LYS A 66 -17.32 -15.09 15.02
C LYS A 66 -18.57 -15.97 15.18
N PRO A 67 -19.32 -15.92 16.30
CA PRO A 67 -20.62 -16.58 16.41
C PRO A 67 -21.59 -16.35 15.24
N THR A 68 -21.70 -15.12 14.74
CA THR A 68 -22.55 -14.77 13.59
C THR A 68 -22.09 -15.47 12.31
N ILE A 69 -20.77 -15.48 12.05
CA ILE A 69 -20.19 -16.21 10.92
C ILE A 69 -20.46 -17.72 11.03
N LEU A 70 -20.24 -18.31 12.21
CA LEU A 70 -20.44 -19.74 12.43
C LEU A 70 -21.92 -20.14 12.27
N SER A 71 -22.86 -19.28 12.68
CA SER A 71 -24.29 -19.50 12.44
C SER A 71 -24.62 -19.48 10.95
N TRP A 72 -24.11 -18.48 10.23
CA TRP A 72 -24.32 -18.33 8.78
C TRP A 72 -23.72 -19.49 7.97
N LEU A 73 -22.56 -20.00 8.38
CA LEU A 73 -21.92 -21.16 7.75
C LEU A 73 -22.70 -22.46 7.94
N LYS A 74 -23.40 -22.62 9.08
CA LYS A 74 -24.24 -23.80 9.36
C LYS A 74 -25.54 -23.77 8.56
N ASP A 75 -26.16 -22.60 8.48
CA ASP A 75 -27.40 -22.39 7.73
C ASP A 75 -27.36 -21.02 7.02
N PRO A 76 -27.17 -21.00 5.70
CA PRO A 76 -27.15 -19.76 4.91
C PRO A 76 -28.47 -18.97 4.91
N ASN A 77 -29.57 -19.56 5.40
CA ASN A 77 -30.85 -18.86 5.57
C ASN A 77 -30.92 -18.03 6.86
N THR A 78 -29.92 -18.15 7.74
CA THR A 78 -29.80 -17.28 8.91
C THR A 78 -29.42 -15.86 8.50
N LYS A 79 -29.59 -14.89 9.41
CA LYS A 79 -29.31 -13.47 9.15
C LYS A 79 -27.90 -13.30 8.59
N THR A 80 -27.79 -12.71 7.39
CA THR A 80 -26.50 -12.38 6.77
C THR A 80 -25.68 -11.49 7.72
N PRO A 81 -24.41 -11.82 7.98
CA PRO A 81 -23.53 -10.97 8.77
C PRO A 81 -23.41 -9.57 8.15
N PRO A 82 -23.24 -8.50 8.98
CA PRO A 82 -23.13 -7.15 8.46
C PRO A 82 -21.91 -7.00 7.56
N ARG A 83 -22.06 -6.23 6.48
CA ARG A 83 -20.95 -5.86 5.60
C ARG A 83 -20.43 -4.49 6.00
N GLN A 84 -19.35 -4.48 6.78
CA GLN A 84 -18.77 -3.27 7.37
C GLN A 84 -17.31 -3.11 6.99
N ALA A 85 -16.84 -1.87 6.85
CA ALA A 85 -15.43 -1.54 6.64
C ALA A 85 -14.85 -0.86 7.88
N PHE A 86 -13.66 -1.28 8.28
CA PHE A 86 -12.83 -0.61 9.27
C PHE A 86 -11.81 0.27 8.58
N VAL A 87 -11.76 1.54 8.98
CA VAL A 87 -10.91 2.56 8.38
C VAL A 87 -10.09 3.22 9.47
N ILE A 88 -8.77 3.28 9.26
CA ILE A 88 -7.89 4.15 10.03
C ILE A 88 -7.49 5.31 9.13
N ALA A 89 -7.97 6.51 9.46
CA ALA A 89 -7.71 7.72 8.70
C ALA A 89 -7.00 8.77 9.56
N ARG A 90 -6.10 9.55 8.94
CA ARG A 90 -5.59 10.80 9.51
C ARG A 90 -6.47 11.93 8.98
N ILE A 91 -7.19 12.62 9.85
CA ILE A 91 -8.06 13.74 9.52
C ILE A 91 -7.55 14.95 10.31
N ASN A 92 -7.11 16.02 9.64
CA ASN A 92 -6.57 17.22 10.29
C ASN A 92 -5.52 16.88 11.38
N GLN A 93 -4.61 15.95 11.05
CA GLN A 93 -3.55 15.49 11.95
C GLN A 93 -4.03 14.76 13.22
N THR A 94 -5.28 14.30 13.27
CA THR A 94 -5.79 13.37 14.29
C THR A 94 -6.08 12.00 13.68
N THR A 95 -5.88 10.94 14.46
CA THR A 95 -6.15 9.57 14.00
C THR A 95 -7.57 9.20 14.35
N HIS A 96 -8.34 8.79 13.35
CA HIS A 96 -9.72 8.34 13.48
C HIS A 96 -9.82 6.84 13.16
N GLU A 97 -10.53 6.12 14.02
CA GLU A 97 -10.98 4.75 13.82
C GLU A 97 -12.47 4.80 13.45
N ILE A 98 -12.75 4.54 12.17
CA ILE A 98 -14.08 4.68 11.58
C ILE A 98 -14.59 3.31 11.17
N ILE A 99 -15.79 2.96 11.62
CA ILE A 99 -16.52 1.78 11.14
C ILE A 99 -17.65 2.28 10.24
N ILE A 100 -17.70 1.77 9.02
CA ILE A 100 -18.68 2.15 8.00
C ILE A 100 -19.56 0.94 7.71
N ASP A 101 -20.87 1.12 7.76
CA ASP A 101 -21.82 0.13 7.28
C ASP A 101 -22.11 0.38 5.79
N LEU A 102 -21.63 -0.56 4.96
CA LEU A 102 -21.72 -0.48 3.51
C LEU A 102 -23.12 -0.82 2.99
N THR A 103 -23.93 -1.51 3.80
CA THR A 103 -25.31 -1.86 3.42
C THR A 103 -26.21 -0.64 3.46
N VAL A 104 -26.04 0.21 4.48
CA VAL A 104 -26.84 1.43 4.65
C VAL A 104 -26.10 2.71 4.23
N ASN A 105 -24.86 2.59 3.75
CA ASN A 105 -24.00 3.70 3.31
C ASN A 105 -23.80 4.80 4.36
N LYS A 106 -23.48 4.42 5.61
CA LYS A 106 -23.28 5.38 6.72
C LYS A 106 -22.12 5.01 7.60
N ILE A 107 -21.51 6.04 8.21
CA ILE A 107 -20.60 5.86 9.35
C ILE A 107 -21.41 5.31 10.52
N PHE A 108 -21.03 4.12 10.98
CA PHE A 108 -21.62 3.45 12.14
C PHE A 108 -20.94 3.93 13.44
N SER A 109 -19.62 4.11 13.42
CA SER A 109 -18.84 4.62 14.56
C SER A 109 -17.66 5.45 14.04
N ASP A 110 -17.34 6.52 14.74
CA ASP A 110 -16.12 7.32 14.53
C ASP A 110 -15.50 7.64 15.88
N LYS A 111 -14.28 7.16 16.12
CA LYS A 111 -13.56 7.37 17.37
C LYS A 111 -12.20 7.99 17.11
N VAL A 112 -11.87 9.03 17.85
CA VAL A 112 -10.51 9.60 17.84
C VAL A 112 -9.59 8.73 18.69
N TYR A 113 -8.55 8.18 18.08
CA TYR A 113 -7.51 7.43 18.79
C TYR A 113 -6.59 8.40 19.55
N SER A 114 -6.57 8.28 20.87
CA SER A 114 -5.79 9.13 21.78
C SER A 114 -4.56 8.44 22.37
N GLY A 115 -4.30 7.18 22.01
CA GLY A 115 -3.16 6.39 22.49
C GLY A 115 -1.81 6.86 21.93
N TYR A 116 -0.75 6.09 22.19
CA TYR A 116 0.63 6.50 21.89
C TYR A 116 1.08 6.19 20.46
N GLY A 117 0.49 5.18 19.82
CA GLY A 117 0.90 4.72 18.48
C GLY A 117 0.41 5.61 17.34
N TYR A 118 0.95 5.37 16.16
CA TYR A 118 0.53 6.01 14.92
C TYR A 118 0.17 4.96 13.87
N PRO A 119 -0.67 5.29 12.88
CA PRO A 119 -1.03 4.36 11.83
C PRO A 119 0.16 4.06 10.89
N LEU A 120 -0.01 3.02 10.06
CA LEU A 120 0.93 2.61 9.01
C LEU A 120 1.35 3.78 8.14
N LEU A 121 2.57 3.75 7.60
CA LEU A 121 2.99 4.81 6.68
C LEU A 121 2.32 4.66 5.31
N THR A 122 1.83 5.75 4.72
CA THR A 122 1.39 5.74 3.32
C THR A 122 2.57 5.87 2.37
N PHE A 123 2.40 5.50 1.10
CA PHE A 123 3.46 5.72 0.11
C PHE A 123 3.65 7.21 -0.17
N GLU A 124 2.58 7.99 -0.17
CA GLU A 124 2.59 9.43 -0.44
C GLU A 124 3.45 10.17 0.59
N GLU A 125 3.28 9.88 1.88
CA GLU A 125 4.07 10.55 2.93
C GLU A 125 5.54 10.12 2.90
N GLN A 126 5.81 8.85 2.57
CA GLN A 126 7.18 8.35 2.41
C GLN A 126 7.87 8.99 1.19
N ILE A 127 7.19 9.09 0.04
CA ILE A 127 7.72 9.75 -1.16
C ILE A 127 8.04 11.22 -0.86
N ALA A 128 7.11 11.92 -0.21
CA ALA A 128 7.30 13.32 0.18
C ALA A 128 8.51 13.48 1.12
N ALA A 129 8.60 12.65 2.17
CA ALA A 129 9.71 12.66 3.12
C ALA A 129 11.06 12.35 2.46
N ASN A 130 11.10 11.34 1.58
CA ASN A 130 12.32 10.90 0.89
C ASN A 130 12.86 11.93 -0.10
N ALA A 131 12.01 12.83 -0.61
CA ALA A 131 12.41 13.89 -1.51
C ALA A 131 13.04 15.11 -0.79
N LEU A 132 12.78 15.29 0.51
CA LEU A 132 13.26 16.46 1.26
C LEU A 132 14.80 16.57 1.31
N PRO A 133 15.58 15.51 1.59
CA PRO A 133 17.04 15.60 1.66
C PRO A 133 17.65 16.13 0.37
N LEU A 134 17.12 15.74 -0.79
CA LEU A 134 17.66 16.09 -2.11
C LEU A 134 17.65 17.59 -2.40
N LYS A 135 16.84 18.36 -1.65
CA LYS A 135 16.73 19.82 -1.76
C LYS A 135 17.26 20.55 -0.52
N TYR A 136 17.73 19.81 0.49
CA TYR A 136 18.14 20.38 1.76
C TYR A 136 19.62 20.79 1.71
N PRO A 137 19.97 22.09 1.79
CA PRO A 137 21.34 22.54 1.54
C PRO A 137 22.42 21.83 2.39
N PRO A 138 22.21 21.57 3.70
CA PRO A 138 23.18 20.81 4.48
C PRO A 138 23.40 19.37 3.99
N PHE A 139 22.36 18.70 3.49
CA PHE A 139 22.48 17.34 2.93
C PHE A 139 23.17 17.37 1.56
N VAL A 140 22.81 18.33 0.70
CA VAL A 140 23.44 18.49 -0.62
C VAL A 140 24.94 18.77 -0.47
N GLU A 141 25.32 19.62 0.48
CA GLU A 141 26.73 19.89 0.79
C GLU A 141 27.45 18.65 1.33
N SER A 142 26.78 17.86 2.17
CA SER A 142 27.29 16.58 2.69
C SER A 142 27.55 15.54 1.58
N VAL A 143 26.68 15.48 0.58
CA VAL A 143 26.84 14.66 -0.63
C VAL A 143 27.99 15.17 -1.49
N ARG A 144 28.09 16.50 -1.70
CA ARG A 144 29.18 17.13 -2.46
C ARG A 144 30.55 16.90 -1.82
N LYS A 145 30.64 17.01 -0.49
CA LYS A 145 31.86 16.73 0.28
C LYS A 145 32.36 15.29 0.09
N ARG A 146 31.46 14.35 -0.22
CA ARG A 146 31.76 12.94 -0.52
C ARG A 146 32.10 12.71 -2.00
N GLY A 147 32.07 13.75 -2.84
CA GLY A 147 32.31 13.63 -4.28
C GLY A 147 31.18 12.92 -5.04
N LEU A 148 29.97 12.88 -4.47
CA LEU A 148 28.81 12.20 -5.05
C LEU A 148 27.93 13.18 -5.83
N LYS A 149 27.20 12.65 -6.81
CA LYS A 149 26.19 13.39 -7.59
C LYS A 149 24.83 13.27 -6.92
N ILE A 150 24.14 14.38 -6.69
CA ILE A 150 22.84 14.36 -5.99
C ILE A 150 21.77 13.61 -6.80
N GLU A 151 21.90 13.59 -8.13
CA GLU A 151 21.00 12.92 -9.07
C GLU A 151 21.06 11.39 -8.98
N GLU A 152 22.16 10.86 -8.44
CA GLU A 152 22.41 9.43 -8.23
C GLU A 152 22.08 8.99 -6.79
N VAL A 153 21.54 9.90 -5.97
CA VAL A 153 21.14 9.62 -4.59
C VAL A 153 19.66 9.27 -4.51
N VAL A 154 19.35 8.15 -3.87
CA VAL A 154 17.98 7.74 -3.53
C VAL A 154 17.84 7.61 -2.03
N CYS A 155 16.67 7.93 -1.49
CA CYS A 155 16.44 7.91 -0.04
C CYS A 155 15.24 7.05 0.32
N GLY A 156 15.28 6.47 1.52
CA GLY A 156 14.21 5.68 2.11
C GLY A 156 13.88 6.14 3.52
N SER A 157 12.60 6.03 3.89
CA SER A 157 12.08 6.38 5.21
C SER A 157 12.09 5.15 6.12
N PHE A 158 12.57 5.33 7.34
CA PHE A 158 12.67 4.28 8.36
C PHE A 158 11.96 4.75 9.63
N THR A 159 11.10 3.89 10.16
CA THR A 159 10.42 4.13 11.44
C THR A 159 11.43 4.15 12.58
N ILE A 160 11.23 5.06 13.54
CA ILE A 160 12.15 5.20 14.68
C ILE A 160 11.73 4.43 15.92
N GLY A 161 10.53 3.87 15.97
CA GLY A 161 10.01 3.25 17.20
C GLY A 161 9.88 4.26 18.34
N TRP A 162 10.15 3.80 19.57
CA TRP A 162 10.10 4.59 20.80
C TRP A 162 11.20 4.12 21.75
N TYR A 163 11.92 5.06 22.37
CA TYR A 163 13.11 4.81 23.19
C TYR A 163 13.02 5.41 24.61
N GLY A 164 11.80 5.59 25.14
CA GLY A 164 11.60 6.14 26.50
C GLY A 164 11.38 7.65 26.54
N GLU A 165 11.43 8.34 25.40
CA GLU A 165 11.16 9.77 25.34
C GLU A 165 9.70 10.10 25.70
N LYS A 166 9.50 11.31 26.24
CA LYS A 166 8.15 11.83 26.49
C LYS A 166 7.39 11.94 25.17
N ARG A 167 6.08 11.61 25.22
CA ARG A 167 5.19 11.72 24.07
C ARG A 167 5.31 13.09 23.40
N ARG A 168 5.63 13.09 22.12
CA ARG A 168 5.59 14.27 21.24
C ARG A 168 4.43 14.11 20.27
N ASN A 169 3.75 15.20 19.96
CA ASN A 169 2.74 15.23 18.91
C ASN A 169 3.42 15.38 17.54
N GLN A 170 4.29 14.43 17.21
CA GLN A 170 5.10 14.41 15.98
C GLN A 170 5.15 12.99 15.43
N ARG A 171 4.94 12.82 14.13
CA ARG A 171 5.13 11.55 13.42
C ARG A 171 6.46 11.61 12.69
N VAL A 172 7.45 10.91 13.21
CA VAL A 172 8.84 11.09 12.79
C VAL A 172 9.39 9.85 12.12
N VAL A 173 10.10 10.05 11.01
CA VAL A 173 10.92 9.03 10.34
C VAL A 173 12.37 9.48 10.23
N ARG A 174 13.27 8.49 10.13
CA ARG A 174 14.65 8.70 9.72
C ARG A 174 14.74 8.42 8.24
N VAL A 175 15.17 9.42 7.48
CA VAL A 175 15.46 9.27 6.07
C VAL A 175 16.95 8.98 5.92
N MET A 176 17.23 7.80 5.38
CA MET A 176 18.58 7.33 5.06
C MET A 176 18.70 7.21 3.54
N CYS A 177 19.89 7.54 3.02
CA CYS A 177 20.09 7.64 1.58
C CYS A 177 21.20 6.71 1.10
N TYR A 178 21.14 6.39 -0.18
CA TYR A 178 21.94 5.39 -0.88
C TYR A 178 22.37 5.97 -2.23
N TYR A 179 23.42 5.40 -2.80
CA TYR A 179 24.01 5.86 -4.06
C TYR A 179 23.88 4.79 -5.14
N LEU A 180 23.37 5.13 -6.32
CA LEU A 180 23.12 4.17 -7.40
C LEU A 180 24.37 3.92 -8.24
N ASP A 181 24.85 4.93 -8.97
CA ASP A 181 26.09 4.94 -9.76
C ASP A 181 26.37 3.61 -10.47
N GLY A 182 25.47 3.30 -11.41
CA GLY A 182 25.54 2.15 -12.30
C GLY A 182 24.82 0.88 -11.82
N THR A 183 24.44 0.78 -10.54
CA THR A 183 23.68 -0.37 -9.99
C THR A 183 22.29 0.04 -9.50
N VAL A 184 21.34 -0.90 -9.54
CA VAL A 184 20.02 -0.74 -8.90
C VAL A 184 19.99 -1.26 -7.45
N ASN A 185 21.05 -1.90 -7.00
CA ASN A 185 21.13 -2.45 -5.65
C ASN A 185 21.59 -1.38 -4.64
N ALA A 186 20.76 -0.35 -4.48
CA ALA A 186 21.07 0.83 -3.66
C ALA A 186 21.44 0.46 -2.21
N TYR A 187 20.81 -0.56 -1.64
CA TYR A 187 21.06 -1.01 -0.26
C TYR A 187 22.50 -1.49 -0.02
N MET A 188 23.24 -1.89 -1.07
CA MET A 188 24.67 -2.23 -0.97
C MET A 188 25.59 -0.99 -0.97
N ARG A 189 25.04 0.21 -1.16
CA ARG A 189 25.78 1.47 -1.30
C ARG A 189 25.19 2.59 -0.42
N PRO A 190 25.15 2.41 0.92
CA PRO A 190 24.63 3.42 1.82
C PRO A 190 25.51 4.67 1.88
N VAL A 191 24.88 5.85 1.96
CA VAL A 191 25.55 7.11 2.32
C VAL A 191 25.71 7.14 3.85
N GLU A 192 26.73 6.44 4.32
CA GLU A 192 26.96 6.22 5.74
C GLU A 192 27.24 7.50 6.55
N GLY A 193 26.86 7.45 7.82
CA GLY A 193 27.08 8.54 8.76
C GLY A 193 26.13 9.72 8.63
N VAL A 194 25.30 9.74 7.57
CA VAL A 194 24.31 10.79 7.31
C VAL A 194 22.91 10.30 7.65
N THR A 195 22.16 11.09 8.40
CA THR A 195 20.77 10.79 8.71
C THR A 195 19.96 12.07 8.76
N VAL A 196 18.79 12.05 8.12
CA VAL A 196 17.83 13.16 8.13
C VAL A 196 16.62 12.75 8.96
N THR A 197 16.17 13.61 9.86
CA THR A 197 14.97 13.39 10.67
C THR A 197 13.85 14.22 10.06
N VAL A 198 12.76 13.58 9.66
CA VAL A 198 11.61 14.23 9.03
C VAL A 198 10.38 14.07 9.91
N ASP A 199 9.69 15.19 10.14
CA ASP A 199 8.33 15.21 10.67
C ASP A 199 7.34 15.11 9.50
N LEU A 200 6.56 14.05 9.49
CA LEU A 200 5.59 13.73 8.44
C LEU A 200 4.38 14.67 8.46
N GLU A 201 3.99 15.17 9.63
CA GLU A 201 2.82 16.07 9.75
C GLU A 201 3.11 17.45 9.17
N GLY A 202 4.29 17.97 9.46
CA GLY A 202 4.77 19.21 8.86
C GLY A 202 5.43 19.04 7.50
N THR A 203 5.63 17.79 7.03
CA THR A 203 6.44 17.43 5.86
C THR A 203 7.75 18.23 5.80
N LYS A 204 8.52 18.20 6.89
CA LYS A 204 9.72 19.03 7.05
C LYS A 204 10.86 18.33 7.76
N ILE A 205 12.07 18.71 7.42
CA ILE A 205 13.28 18.26 8.11
C ILE A 205 13.34 18.95 9.47
N ILE A 206 13.39 18.16 10.54
CA ILE A 206 13.49 18.62 11.94
C ILE A 206 14.84 18.25 12.57
N GLY A 207 15.68 17.52 11.86
CA GLY A 207 17.02 17.17 12.31
C GLY A 207 17.89 16.70 11.16
N PHE A 208 19.17 17.01 11.25
CA PHE A 208 20.18 16.58 10.30
C PHE A 208 21.43 16.18 11.09
N THR A 209 22.05 15.08 10.70
CA THR A 209 23.20 14.53 11.38
C THR A 209 24.15 13.96 10.35
N ASP A 210 25.36 14.51 10.25
CA ASP A 210 26.46 14.00 9.43
C ASP A 210 27.66 13.79 10.37
N ARG A 211 27.82 12.55 10.85
CA ARG A 211 28.77 12.21 11.93
C ARG A 211 30.14 11.82 11.42
N LEU A 212 30.17 11.17 10.27
CA LEU A 212 31.37 10.49 9.76
C LEU A 212 31.27 10.37 8.25
N THR A 213 32.43 10.49 7.61
CA THR A 213 32.58 10.31 6.16
C THR A 213 33.27 8.98 5.91
N VAL A 214 32.53 8.02 5.36
CA VAL A 214 33.03 6.68 5.00
C VAL A 214 32.99 6.54 3.48
N PRO A 215 33.98 5.86 2.87
CA PRO A 215 33.95 5.57 1.43
C PRO A 215 32.69 4.80 1.05
N ILE A 216 32.01 5.23 -0.02
CA ILE A 216 30.86 4.51 -0.55
C ILE A 216 31.35 3.20 -1.20
N PRO A 217 30.74 2.05 -0.90
CA PRO A 217 31.04 0.80 -1.59
C PRO A 217 30.89 0.94 -3.12
N LYS A 218 31.70 0.21 -3.89
CA LYS A 218 31.57 0.21 -5.36
C LYS A 218 30.28 -0.50 -5.79
N GLY A 219 29.71 -0.09 -6.93
CA GLY A 219 28.53 -0.74 -7.52
C GLY A 219 28.85 -2.04 -8.26
N ASP A 220 30.10 -2.25 -8.66
CA ASP A 220 30.52 -3.44 -9.40
C ASP A 220 30.19 -4.74 -8.64
N GLY A 221 29.57 -5.69 -9.33
CA GLY A 221 29.19 -6.99 -8.76
C GLY A 221 27.97 -6.96 -7.83
N THR A 222 27.29 -5.82 -7.67
CA THR A 222 26.10 -5.71 -6.80
C THR A 222 24.77 -5.80 -7.54
N ASP A 223 24.75 -5.53 -8.84
CA ASP A 223 23.52 -5.63 -9.65
C ASP A 223 23.05 -7.10 -9.64
N TYR A 224 21.74 -7.32 -9.57
CA TYR A 224 21.14 -8.65 -9.53
C TYR A 224 20.33 -8.97 -10.79
N ARG A 225 20.19 -8.02 -11.71
CA ARG A 225 19.43 -8.21 -12.96
C ARG A 225 20.27 -9.02 -13.92
N GLY A 226 19.69 -10.10 -14.46
CA GLY A 226 20.37 -11.00 -15.41
C GLY A 226 20.99 -10.26 -16.60
N SER A 227 20.31 -9.22 -17.12
CA SER A 227 20.79 -8.40 -18.24
C SER A 227 22.03 -7.54 -17.94
N LYS A 228 22.43 -7.43 -16.68
CA LYS A 228 23.63 -6.69 -16.23
C LYS A 228 24.76 -7.60 -15.74
N GLN A 229 24.49 -8.90 -15.61
CA GLN A 229 25.50 -9.88 -15.19
C GLN A 229 26.50 -10.17 -16.31
N ARG A 230 27.70 -10.60 -15.92
CA ARG A 230 28.77 -11.02 -16.84
C ARG A 230 29.15 -12.49 -16.57
N PRO A 231 29.68 -13.21 -17.56
CA PRO A 231 30.21 -14.56 -17.35
C PRO A 231 31.30 -14.62 -16.26
N PRO A 232 31.52 -15.79 -15.62
CA PRO A 232 30.87 -17.07 -15.90
C PRO A 232 29.48 -17.17 -15.28
N PHE A 233 28.54 -17.72 -16.03
CA PHE A 233 27.22 -18.09 -15.52
C PHE A 233 27.24 -19.52 -14.98
N LEU A 234 26.30 -19.83 -14.09
CA LEU A 234 26.07 -21.21 -13.65
C LEU A 234 25.76 -22.11 -14.85
N ALA A 235 26.03 -23.41 -14.69
CA ALA A 235 25.71 -24.40 -15.70
C ALA A 235 24.22 -24.36 -16.07
N GLN A 236 23.93 -24.43 -17.37
CA GLN A 236 22.56 -24.45 -17.86
C GLN A 236 21.84 -25.68 -17.29
N LEU A 237 20.71 -25.43 -16.63
CA LEU A 237 19.84 -26.49 -16.13
C LEU A 237 19.06 -27.11 -17.30
N LYS A 238 18.86 -28.43 -17.26
CA LYS A 238 17.97 -29.12 -18.19
C LYS A 238 16.53 -28.64 -17.96
N GLY A 239 15.80 -28.38 -19.03
CA GLY A 239 14.39 -28.00 -18.96
C GLY A 239 13.53 -29.12 -18.37
N ILE A 240 12.46 -28.73 -17.65
CA ILE A 240 11.46 -29.63 -17.08
C ILE A 240 10.09 -29.19 -17.59
N THR A 241 9.25 -30.15 -17.95
CA THR A 241 7.84 -29.93 -18.30
C THR A 241 6.96 -30.69 -17.33
N MET A 242 5.94 -30.01 -16.78
CA MET A 242 4.95 -30.59 -15.88
C MET A 242 3.56 -30.33 -16.46
N VAL A 243 2.76 -31.40 -16.57
CA VAL A 243 1.40 -31.36 -17.15
C VAL A 243 0.44 -32.04 -16.19
N GLN A 244 -0.71 -31.42 -15.95
CA GLN A 244 -1.85 -32.00 -15.25
C GLN A 244 -2.98 -32.22 -16.27
N LEU A 245 -3.05 -33.43 -16.85
CA LEU A 245 -3.98 -33.73 -17.96
C LEU A 245 -5.45 -33.50 -17.60
N ASP A 246 -5.81 -33.79 -16.35
CA ASP A 246 -7.17 -33.63 -15.83
C ASP A 246 -7.35 -32.32 -15.03
N GLY A 247 -6.38 -31.41 -15.10
CA GLY A 247 -6.35 -30.17 -14.32
C GLY A 247 -5.94 -30.38 -12.85
N PRO A 248 -6.02 -29.32 -12.02
CA PRO A 248 -5.72 -29.42 -10.60
C PRO A 248 -6.84 -30.15 -9.83
N SER A 249 -6.47 -30.85 -8.76
CA SER A 249 -7.44 -31.51 -7.87
C SER A 249 -8.21 -30.54 -6.97
N PHE A 250 -7.83 -29.26 -6.93
CA PHE A 250 -8.51 -28.22 -6.16
C PHE A 250 -9.46 -27.41 -7.04
N THR A 251 -10.51 -26.87 -6.42
CA THR A 251 -11.43 -25.91 -7.06
C THR A 251 -11.38 -24.58 -6.34
N VAL A 252 -11.49 -23.49 -7.11
CA VAL A 252 -11.54 -22.11 -6.60
C VAL A 252 -12.88 -21.51 -6.96
N ASN A 253 -13.68 -21.18 -5.94
CA ASN A 253 -14.97 -20.51 -6.08
C ASN A 253 -14.92 -19.19 -5.30
N GLY A 254 -14.53 -18.10 -5.98
CA GLY A 254 -14.23 -16.84 -5.30
C GLY A 254 -13.00 -17.01 -4.41
N GLN A 255 -13.14 -16.71 -3.12
CA GLN A 255 -12.09 -16.87 -2.11
C GLN A 255 -12.11 -18.25 -1.45
N ARG A 256 -13.05 -19.13 -1.82
CA ARG A 256 -13.16 -20.49 -1.27
C ARG A 256 -12.34 -21.47 -2.10
N ILE A 257 -11.41 -22.17 -1.44
CA ILE A 257 -10.65 -23.29 -2.01
C ILE A 257 -11.23 -24.60 -1.44
N ARG A 258 -11.44 -25.60 -2.30
CA ARG A 258 -11.82 -26.97 -1.92
C ARG A 258 -10.91 -27.97 -2.59
#